data_AF-A0A3D2FAM8-F1
#
_entry.id   AF-A0A3D2FAM8-F1
#
_cell.length_a   1.000
_cell.length_b   1.000
_cell.length_c   1.000
_cell.angle_alpha   90.00
_cell.angle_beta   90.00
_cell.angle_gamma   90.00
#
_symmetry.space_group_name_H-M   'P 1'
#
loop_
_entity.id
_entity.type
_entity.pdbx_description
1 polymer ?
#
loop_
_entity_poly.entity_id
_entity_poly.type
_entity_poly.pdbx_seq_one_letter_code
_entity_poly.pdbx_strand_id
1 'polypeptide(L)' 'MQKGLAGTELSPSAVHTIIELGYGTVTNASDLSALLHLEKSSVSRLVQKLEKEDLIQVGPDPNDKRSRVLSLTKDG' A
#
# COMPACT_ATOMS: atom_id res chain seq x y z
N MET A 1 -4.39 -21.36 0.36
CA MET A 1 -4.58 -19.90 0.29
C MET A 1 -4.14 -19.47 -1.10
N GLN A 2 -5.03 -18.90 -1.93
CA GLN A 2 -4.69 -18.55 -3.31
C GLN A 2 -3.52 -17.55 -3.33
N LYS A 3 -2.48 -17.91 -4.09
CA LYS A 3 -1.14 -17.30 -4.01
C LYS A 3 -1.00 -16.04 -4.88
N GLY A 4 -2.09 -15.59 -5.51
CA GLY A 4 -2.08 -14.53 -6.50
C GLY A 4 -3.48 -14.06 -6.85
N LEU A 5 -3.65 -12.76 -7.10
CA LEU A 5 -4.89 -12.11 -7.56
C LEU A 5 -4.59 -11.28 -8.82
N ALA A 6 -5.59 -11.13 -9.70
CA ALA A 6 -5.48 -10.34 -10.94
C ALA A 6 -4.33 -10.76 -11.88
N GLY A 7 -3.99 -12.05 -11.93
CA GLY A 7 -2.89 -12.57 -12.76
C GLY A 7 -1.49 -12.28 -12.22
N THR A 8 -1.37 -11.76 -11.00
CA THR A 8 -0.11 -11.49 -10.30
C THR A 8 0.11 -12.48 -9.16
N GLU A 9 1.32 -12.54 -8.59
CA GLU A 9 1.61 -13.25 -7.33
C GLU A 9 1.30 -12.40 -6.08
N LEU A 10 0.56 -11.30 -6.24
CA LEU A 10 0.18 -10.43 -5.14
C LEU A 10 -0.97 -11.02 -4.33
N SER A 11 -0.95 -10.77 -3.02
CA SER A 11 -2.07 -11.12 -2.16
C SER A 11 -3.28 -10.21 -2.45
N PRO A 12 -4.49 -10.64 -2.09
CA PRO A 12 -5.68 -9.79 -2.24
C PRO A 12 -5.54 -8.43 -1.58
N SER A 13 -4.92 -8.36 -0.40
CA SER A 13 -4.65 -7.10 0.30
C SER A 13 -3.68 -6.19 -0.45
N ALA A 14 -2.68 -6.76 -1.12
CA ALA A 14 -1.72 -6.01 -1.94
C ALA A 14 -2.42 -5.37 -3.15
N VAL A 15 -3.20 -6.16 -3.90
CA VAL A 15 -3.98 -5.63 -5.04
C VAL A 15 -4.98 -4.57 -4.58
N HIS A 16 -5.66 -4.80 -3.46
CA HIS A 16 -6.60 -3.82 -2.91
C HIS A 16 -5.90 -2.52 -2.52
N THR A 17 -4.70 -2.60 -1.92
CA THR A 17 -3.88 -1.43 -1.59
C THR A 17 -3.54 -0.60 -2.83
N ILE A 18 -3.11 -1.26 -3.92
CA ILE A 18 -2.75 -0.59 -5.17
C ILE A 18 -3.96 0.15 -5.74
N ILE A 19 -5.13 -0.51 -5.77
CA ILE A 19 -6.37 0.07 -6.26
C ILE A 19 -6.76 1.31 -5.46
N GLU A 20 -6.76 1.23 -4.12
CA GLU A 20 -7.16 2.35 -3.26
C GLU A 20 -6.16 3.52 -3.32
N LEU A 21 -4.86 3.25 -3.45
CA LEU A 21 -3.85 4.26 -3.69
C LEU A 21 -4.03 4.94 -5.06
N GLY A 22 -4.42 4.18 -6.09
CA GLY A 22 -4.70 4.70 -7.43
C GLY A 22 -5.95 5.58 -7.49
N TYR A 23 -6.96 5.27 -6.67
CA TYR A 23 -8.13 6.14 -6.49
C TYR A 23 -7.86 7.33 -5.56
N GLY A 24 -6.74 7.32 -4.82
CA GLY A 24 -6.43 8.35 -3.82
C GLY A 24 -7.33 8.29 -2.59
N THR A 25 -8.03 7.17 -2.37
CA THR A 25 -8.88 6.96 -1.18
C THR A 25 -8.06 6.88 0.10
N VAL A 26 -6.86 6.31 -0.01
CA VAL A 26 -5.89 6.18 1.09
C VAL A 26 -4.59 6.82 0.68
N THR A 27 -3.94 7.50 1.62
CA THR A 27 -2.66 8.15 1.38
C THR A 27 -1.62 7.78 2.42
N ASN A 28 -1.96 7.04 3.49
CA ASN A 28 -1.00 6.66 4.53
C ASN A 28 -1.28 5.24 5.06
N ALA A 29 -0.30 4.68 5.77
CA ALA A 29 -0.37 3.31 6.29
C ALA A 29 -1.42 3.13 7.41
N SER A 30 -1.80 4.20 8.11
CA SER A 30 -2.83 4.13 9.16
C SER A 30 -4.22 3.97 8.54
N ASP A 31 -4.52 4.74 7.50
CA ASP A 31 -5.77 4.62 6.75
C ASP A 31 -5.86 3.26 6.06
N LEU A 32 -4.74 2.78 5.52
CA LEU A 32 -4.65 1.46 4.93
C LEU A 32 -4.92 0.34 5.96
N SER A 33 -4.45 0.50 7.20
CA SER A 33 -4.72 -0.41 8.31
C SER A 33 -6.19 -0.44 8.71
N ALA A 34 -6.84 0.72 8.76
CA ALA A 34 -8.28 0.82 9.00
C ALA A 34 -9.10 0.19 7.86
N LEU A 35 -8.75 0.50 6.61
CA LEU A 35 -9.47 0.05 5.42
C LEU A 35 -9.34 -1.47 5.22
N LEU A 36 -8.14 -2.02 5.34
CA LEU A 36 -7.89 -3.45 5.21
C LEU A 36 -8.30 -4.26 6.45
N HIS A 37 -8.68 -3.59 7.55
CA HIS A 37 -8.92 -4.22 8.87
C HIS A 37 -7.73 -5.09 9.31
N LEU A 38 -6.51 -4.59 9.08
CA LEU A 38 -5.26 -5.28 9.38
C LEU A 38 -4.49 -4.56 10.48
N GLU A 39 -3.82 -5.34 11.32
CA GLU A 39 -2.88 -4.82 12.31
C GLU A 39 -1.75 -4.01 11.65
N LYS A 40 -1.25 -2.98 12.36
CA LYS A 40 -0.16 -2.12 11.89
C LYS A 40 1.07 -2.90 11.44
N SER A 41 1.39 -3.99 12.14
CA SER A 41 2.54 -4.85 11.80
C SER A 41 2.33 -5.61 10.49
N SER A 42 1.11 -6.02 10.17
CA SER A 42 0.75 -6.67 8.91
C SER A 42 0.80 -5.68 7.76
N VAL A 43 0.27 -4.47 7.95
CA VAL A 43 0.32 -3.41 6.94
C VAL A 43 1.76 -2.96 6.67
N SER A 44 2.57 -2.81 7.71
CA SER A 44 3.98 -2.44 7.54
C SER A 44 4.73 -3.45 6.66
N ARG A 45 4.54 -4.75 6.90
CA ARG A 45 5.11 -5.81 6.05
C ARG A 45 4.56 -5.79 4.62
N LEU A 46 3.27 -5.49 4.46
CA LEU A 46 2.62 -5.38 3.15
C LEU A 46 3.22 -4.21 2.34
N VAL A 47 3.32 -3.04 2.96
CA VAL A 47 3.90 -1.84 2.36
C VAL A 47 5.36 -2.08 1.98
N GLN A 48 6.17 -2.66 2.88
CA GLN A 48 7.56 -3.02 2.58
C GLN A 48 7.68 -3.99 1.40
N LYS A 49 6.76 -4.95 1.28
CA LYS A 49 6.76 -5.88 0.15
C LYS A 49 6.45 -5.16 -1.16
N LEU A 50 5.42 -4.32 -1.17
CA LEU A 50 5.02 -3.54 -2.34
C LEU A 50 6.09 -2.52 -2.76
N GLU A 51 6.75 -1.89 -1.79
CA GLU A 51 7.87 -0.97 -2.02
C GLU A 51 9.09 -1.72 -2.60
N LYS A 52 9.36 -2.94 -2.10
CA LYS A 52 10.43 -3.79 -2.65
C LYS A 52 10.16 -4.25 -4.09
N GLU A 53 8.90 -4.40 -4.45
CA GLU A 53 8.46 -4.72 -5.82
C GLU A 53 8.34 -3.47 -6.70
N ASP A 54 8.73 -2.28 -6.20
CA ASP A 54 8.65 -0.98 -6.88
C ASP A 54 7.22 -0.62 -7.33
N LEU A 55 6.19 -1.14 -6.65
CA LEU A 55 4.77 -0.87 -6.95
C LEU A 55 4.23 0.36 -6.21
N ILE A 56 4.80 0.64 -5.03
CA ILE A 56 4.45 1.80 -4.22
C ILE A 56 5.71 2.49 -3.71
N GLN A 57 5.60 3.78 -3.40
CA GLN A 57 6.65 4.55 -2.77
C GLN A 57 6.15 5.21 -1.48
N VAL A 58 7.03 5.30 -0.48
CA VAL A 58 6.75 5.98 0.79
C VAL A 58 7.57 7.26 0.88
N GLY A 59 6.89 8.40 0.75
CA GLY A 59 7.50 9.73 0.80
C GLY A 59 7.09 10.53 2.04
N PRO A 60 7.83 11.61 2.37
CA PRO A 60 7.33 12.62 3.30
C PRO A 60 6.10 13.32 2.70
N ASP A 61 5.12 13.67 3.53
CA ASP A 61 3.98 14.46 3.08
C ASP A 61 4.45 15.88 2.69
N PRO A 62 4.10 16.38 1.49
CA PRO A 62 4.46 17.73 1.07
C PRO A 62 3.87 18.82 1.99
N ASN A 63 2.77 18.55 2.68
CA ASN A 63 2.12 19.47 3.61
C ASN A 63 2.55 19.26 5.07
N ASP A 64 2.97 18.04 5.44
CA ASP A 64 3.43 17.71 6.79
C ASP A 64 4.67 16.81 6.78
N LYS A 65 5.85 17.41 6.97
CA LYS A 65 7.13 16.69 7.01
C LYS A 65 7.25 15.63 8.11
N ARG A 66 6.34 15.60 9.09
CA ARG A 66 6.30 14.57 10.15
C ARG A 66 5.53 13.33 9.72
N SER A 67 4.72 13.44 8.67
CA SER A 67 3.86 12.39 8.17
C SER A 67 4.46 11.75 6.92
N ARG A 68 4.19 10.46 6.74
CA ARG A 68 4.60 9.70 5.56
C ARG A 68 3.37 9.37 4.74
N VAL A 69 3.44 9.65 3.45
CA VAL A 69 2.41 9.32 2.47
C VAL A 69 2.88 8.17 1.58
N LEU A 70 1.93 7.30 1.28
CA LEU A 70 2.01 6.22 0.32
C LEU A 70 1.50 6.75 -1.02
N SER A 71 2.18 6.39 -2.10
CA SER A 71 1.74 6.72 -3.46
C SER A 71 2.12 5.59 -4.40
N LEU A 72 1.37 5.43 -5.48
CA LEU A 72 1.75 4.50 -6.55
C LEU A 72 3.00 4.99 -7.26
N THR A 73 3.81 4.03 -7.70
CA THR A 73 4.91 4.27 -8.66
C THR A 73 4.35 4.19 -10.08
N LYS A 74 5.24 4.13 -11.08
CA LYS A 74 4.84 3.91 -12.48
C LYS A 74 4.49 2.45 -12.78
N ASP A 75 4.96 1.52 -11.95
CA ASP A 75 4.84 0.08 -12.18
C ASP A 75 3.66 -0.55 -11.40
N GLY A 76 3.08 0.19 -10.43
CA GLY A 76 1.88 -0.18 -9.67
C GLY A 76 0.59 0.34 -10.27
#